data_AF-A0A356E541-F1
#
_entry.id   AF-A0A356E541-F1
#
_cell.length_a   1.000
_cell.length_b   1.000
_cell.length_c   1.000
_cell.angle_alpha   90.00
_cell.angle_beta   90.00
_cell.angle_gamma   90.00
#
_symmetry.space_group_name_H-M   'P 1'
#
loop_
_entity.id
_entity.type
_entity.pdbx_description
1 polymer ?
#
loop_
_entity_poly.entity_id
_entity_poly.type
_entity_poly.pdbx_seq_one_letter_code
_entity_poly.pdbx_strand_id
1 'polypeptide(L)' 'CVKNVEKALSAVENIDVFIVTKTELNIYGAPKAEEVIAAIVGAGYEASLTSENNTSPKSELSS' A
#
# COMPACT_ATOMS: atom_id res chain seq x y z
N CYS A 1 -6.55 3.63 14.21
CA CYS A 1 -8.02 3.64 14.16
C CYS A 1 -8.44 3.49 12.71
N VAL A 2 -9.17 2.45 12.36
CA VAL A 2 -9.35 1.94 10.97
C VAL A 2 -9.82 3.01 9.97
N LYS A 3 -10.65 3.96 10.44
CA LYS A 3 -11.16 5.10 9.64
C LYS A 3 -10.08 5.95 8.96
N ASN A 4 -8.89 6.05 9.57
CA ASN A 4 -7.81 6.85 8.99
C ASN A 4 -7.25 6.20 7.71
N VAL A 5 -7.19 4.88 7.69
CA VAL A 5 -6.75 4.08 6.52
C VAL A 5 -7.82 4.10 5.43
N GLU A 6 -9.09 3.92 5.79
CA GLU A 6 -10.21 4.02 4.82
C GLU A 6 -10.28 5.38 4.15
N LYS A 7 -10.12 6.46 4.93
CA LYS A 7 -10.13 7.84 4.41
C LYS A 7 -8.95 8.12 3.49
N ALA A 8 -7.79 7.52 3.79
CA ALA A 8 -6.62 7.66 2.95
C ALA A 8 -6.77 6.85 1.65
N LEU A 9 -7.28 5.62 1.71
CA LEU A 9 -7.59 4.80 0.54
C LEU A 9 -8.69 5.41 -0.33
N SER A 10 -9.66 6.11 0.27
CA SER A 10 -10.70 6.82 -0.49
C SER A 10 -10.13 7.96 -1.36
N ALA A 11 -8.91 8.43 -1.08
CA ALA A 11 -8.23 9.41 -1.92
C ALA A 11 -7.45 8.76 -3.09
N VAL A 12 -7.27 7.44 -3.07
CA VAL A 12 -6.54 6.71 -4.11
C VAL A 12 -7.49 6.37 -5.25
N GLU A 13 -7.20 6.91 -6.42
CA GLU A 13 -7.93 6.56 -7.64
C GLU A 13 -7.56 5.16 -8.14
N ASN A 14 -8.46 4.55 -8.92
CA ASN A 14 -8.32 3.18 -9.48
C ASN A 14 -8.48 2.04 -8.44
N ILE A 15 -8.97 2.37 -7.24
CA ILE A 15 -9.54 1.38 -6.33
C ILE A 15 -11.01 1.20 -6.70
N ASP A 16 -11.37 -0.03 -7.06
CA ASP A 16 -12.75 -0.38 -7.37
C ASP A 16 -13.48 -0.78 -6.08
N VAL A 17 -12.85 -1.65 -5.30
CA VAL A 17 -13.33 -2.10 -3.98
C VAL A 17 -12.15 -2.20 -3.02
N PHE A 18 -12.31 -1.73 -1.79
CA PHE A 18 -11.34 -1.96 -0.72
C PHE A 18 -12.05 -2.47 0.54
N ILE A 19 -11.44 -3.45 1.19
CA ILE A 19 -11.92 -4.06 2.43
C ILE A 19 -10.82 -3.90 3.45
N VAL A 20 -11.02 -2.98 4.40
CA VAL A 20 -10.13 -2.81 5.55
C VAL A 20 -10.71 -3.60 6.73
N THR A 21 -9.94 -4.53 7.27
CA THR A 21 -10.23 -5.21 8.54
C THR A 21 -9.28 -4.71 9.64
N LYS A 22 -9.37 -5.30 10.83
CA LYS A 22 -8.55 -4.89 11.98
C LYS A 22 -7.05 -5.21 11.80
N THR A 23 -6.73 -6.13 10.90
CA THR A 23 -5.38 -6.66 10.67
C THR A 23 -4.99 -6.72 9.19
N GLU A 24 -5.96 -6.67 8.28
CA GLU A 24 -5.73 -6.92 6.85
C GLU A 24 -6.42 -5.85 5.99
N LEU A 25 -5.86 -5.61 4.82
CA LEU A 25 -6.38 -4.67 3.82
C LEU A 25 -6.37 -5.39 2.47
N ASN A 26 -7.55 -5.67 1.93
CA ASN A 26 -7.74 -6.19 0.59
C ASN A 26 -8.18 -5.07 -0.34
N ILE A 27 -7.45 -4.86 -1.43
CA ILE A 27 -7.80 -3.88 -2.45
C ILE A 27 -8.01 -4.62 -3.77
N TYR A 28 -9.13 -4.35 -4.41
CA TYR A 28 -9.51 -4.86 -5.71
C TYR A 28 -9.57 -3.68 -6.68
N GLY A 29 -8.81 -3.78 -7.77
CA GLY A 29 -8.67 -2.71 -8.76
C GLY A 29 -7.25 -2.68 -9.33
N ALA A 30 -6.92 -1.56 -9.96
CA ALA A 30 -5.57 -1.28 -10.44
C ALA A 30 -5.01 -0.01 -9.78
N PRO A 31 -4.99 0.07 -8.44
CA PRO A 31 -4.50 1.25 -7.74
C PRO A 31 -3.02 1.47 -8.02
N LYS A 32 -2.62 2.73 -8.09
CA LYS A 32 -1.20 3.07 -8.14
C LYS A 32 -0.58 2.77 -6.77
N ALA A 33 0.42 1.90 -6.77
CA ALA A 33 1.19 1.54 -5.58
C ALA A 33 1.66 2.75 -4.76
N GLU A 34 2.20 3.76 -5.44
CA GLU A 34 2.69 5.00 -4.80
C GLU A 34 1.58 5.76 -4.08
N GLU A 35 0.39 5.85 -4.69
CA GLU A 35 -0.78 6.52 -4.09
C GLU A 35 -1.27 5.77 -2.85
N VAL A 36 -1.31 4.43 -2.92
CA VAL A 36 -1.68 3.59 -1.77
C VAL A 36 -0.68 3.76 -0.61
N ILE A 37 0.62 3.79 -0.91
CA ILE A 37 1.65 3.99 0.11
C ILE A 37 1.53 5.39 0.72
N ALA A 38 1.41 6.44 -0.11
CA ALA A 38 1.28 7.81 0.36
C ALA A 38 0.05 8.00 1.25
N ALA A 39 -1.07 7.37 0.88
CA ALA A 39 -2.28 7.32 1.69
C ALA A 39 -2.01 6.68 3.07
N ILE A 40 -1.40 5.50 3.11
CA ILE A 40 -1.16 4.79 4.37
C ILE A 40 -0.15 5.55 5.27
N VAL A 41 0.90 6.13 4.68
CA VAL A 41 1.88 7.00 5.37
C VAL A 41 1.21 8.25 5.93
N GLY A 42 0.35 8.90 5.15
CA GLY A 42 -0.44 10.04 5.61
C GLY A 42 -1.42 9.68 6.73
N ALA A 43 -1.83 8.42 6.82
CA ALA A 43 -2.65 7.91 7.91
C ALA A 43 -1.84 7.61 9.20
N GLY A 44 -0.51 7.72 9.17
CA GLY A 44 0.39 7.44 10.28
C GLY A 44 0.87 5.99 10.35
N TYR A 45 0.81 5.25 9.24
CA TYR A 45 1.22 3.85 9.14
C TYR A 45 2.29 3.68 8.06
N GLU A 46 3.24 2.79 8.26
CA GLU A 46 4.21 2.45 7.23
C GLU A 46 3.61 1.40 6.28
N ALA A 47 3.55 1.72 4.99
CA ALA A 47 3.21 0.80 3.93
C ALA A 47 4.37 0.66 2.96
N SER A 48 4.58 -0.55 2.47
CA SER A 48 5.55 -0.84 1.44
C SER A 48 4.90 -1.75 0.41
N LEU A 49 5.12 -1.46 -0.87
CA LEU A 49 4.67 -2.37 -1.92
C LEU A 49 5.54 -3.62 -1.85
N THR A 50 4.94 -4.75 -1.45
CA THR A 50 5.58 -6.05 -1.63
C THR A 50 5.50 -6.39 -3.12
N SER A 51 6.42 -5.85 -3.90
CA SER A 51 6.59 -6.23 -5.30
C SER A 51 6.96 -7.72 -5.37
N GLU A 52 5.98 -8.60 -5.58
CA GLU A 52 6.23 -9.94 -6.13
C GLU A 52 6.55 -9.88 -7.64
N ASN A 53 7.25 -8.82 -8.04
CA ASN A 53 7.99 -8.67 -9.27
C ASN A 53 9.33 -7.99 -8.93
N ASN A 54 10.05 -8.60 -7.99
CA ASN A 54 11.49 -8.45 -7.93
C ASN A 54 12.08 -9.84 -8.09
N THR A 55 12.43 -10.13 -9.34
CA THR A 55 13.68 -10.83 -9.62
C THR A 55 14.72 -10.46 -8.54
N SER A 56 15.33 -11.47 -7.94
CA SER A 56 16.17 -11.37 -6.75
C SER A 56 17.41 -10.45 -6.94
N PRO A 57 18.14 -10.13 -5.85
CA PRO A 57 18.81 -8.85 -5.60
C PRO A 57 20.16 -8.73 -6.32
N LYS A 58 20.49 -7.54 -6.85
CA LYS A 58 21.90 -7.18 -7.08
C LYS A 58 22.15 -5.68 -7.02
N SER A 59 22.50 -5.22 -5.82
CA SER A 59 23.49 -4.15 -5.62
C SER A 59 24.06 -4.38 -4.22
N GLU A 60 24.96 -5.35 -4.08
CA GLU A 60 26.40 -5.13 -3.94
C GLU A 60 26.74 -4.04 -2.91
N LEU A 61 26.97 -4.43 -1.65
CA LEU A 61 28.12 -3.93 -0.89
C LEU A 61 28.38 -4.79 0.36
N SER A 62 29.39 -5.65 0.29
CA SER A 62 30.23 -6.03 1.43
C SER A 62 31.57 -6.53 0.89
N SER A 63 32.51 -5.59 0.85
CA SER A 63 33.99 -5.73 0.92
C SER A 63 34.74 -6.39 -0.24
#